data_AF-A0A370HRF1-F1
#
_entry.id   AF-A0A370HRF1-F1
#
_cell.length_a   1.000
_cell.length_b   1.000
_cell.length_c   1.000
_cell.angle_alpha   90.00
_cell.angle_beta   90.00
_cell.angle_gamma   90.00
#
_symmetry.space_group_name_H-M   'P 1'
#
loop_
_entity.id
_entity.type
_entity.pdbx_description
1 polymer ?
#
loop_
_entity_poly.entity_id
_entity_poly.type
_entity_poly.pdbx_seq_one_letter_code
_entity_poly.pdbx_strand_id
1 'polypeptide(L)'
;MALALAVAAAFASRTGVTRLEATYMAFVMLAGFSMGGLALLMIGHLMNEHWLAPVRSEAEAAALMMPLLLVIGIPLAFGLDQLFPWARGEPDLPPARAAFLDPRFYLARSVAYIGLGTFVACWLVSTRNPRRVSGIGLAVLTPVMTFAAFDWVLSRSPQWWSSLFGFAFSLSQVLAALAAAILITLLKPEHAAPKRMLSLERALLTALLLALWTWFAQFLIVWLANLPAEVSWYLDRSDPLSLGLIAVAVVATLVAVAVLVPSGVSRATMIIGSALALVQHAAHMLFIFRPVSWSWLDLGLAGGAVVAWACLFTVVMRTRPTYEDEMAEDP
;
A
#
# COMPACT_ATOMS: atom_id res chain seq x y z
N MET A 1 13.84 12.48 -22.20
CA MET A 1 12.40 12.39 -21.86
C MET A 1 11.56 11.83 -23.01
N ALA A 2 11.57 12.42 -24.22
CA ALA A 2 10.81 11.91 -25.37
C ALA A 2 11.10 10.44 -25.76
N LEU A 3 12.38 10.03 -25.72
CA LEU A 3 12.76 8.63 -26.00
C LEU A 3 12.22 7.64 -24.96
N ALA A 4 12.21 8.01 -23.67
CA ALA A 4 11.67 7.16 -22.60
C ALA A 4 10.15 7.01 -22.70
N LEU A 5 9.44 8.08 -23.07
CA LEU A 5 8.00 8.06 -23.34
C LEU A 5 7.68 7.22 -24.59
N ALA A 6 8.48 7.32 -25.65
CA ALA A 6 8.31 6.51 -26.86
C ALA A 6 8.58 5.02 -26.59
N VAL A 7 9.59 4.68 -25.78
CA VAL A 7 9.89 3.31 -25.36
C VAL A 7 8.77 2.75 -24.47
N ALA A 8 8.25 3.54 -23.54
CA ALA A 8 7.14 3.10 -22.67
C ALA A 8 5.82 2.94 -23.44
N ALA A 9 5.53 3.81 -24.40
CA ALA A 9 4.39 3.67 -25.29
C ALA A 9 4.53 2.44 -26.20
N ALA A 10 5.73 2.20 -26.75
CA ALA A 10 6.02 1.02 -27.55
C ALA A 10 5.94 -0.27 -26.70
N PHE A 11 6.38 -0.22 -25.44
CA PHE A 11 6.22 -1.30 -24.49
C PHE A 11 4.74 -1.60 -24.26
N ALA A 12 3.94 -0.62 -23.82
CA ALA A 12 2.50 -0.77 -23.57
C ALA A 12 1.72 -1.28 -24.80
N SER A 13 2.08 -0.83 -26.01
CA SER A 13 1.43 -1.27 -27.26
C SER A 13 1.80 -2.70 -27.69
N ARG A 14 2.95 -3.23 -27.24
CA ARG A 14 3.47 -4.54 -27.65
C ARG A 14 3.36 -5.59 -26.54
N THR A 15 3.05 -5.18 -25.32
CA THR A 15 2.80 -6.06 -24.19
C THR A 15 1.36 -6.54 -24.20
N GLY A 16 1.14 -7.84 -23.99
CA GLY A 16 -0.21 -8.36 -23.80
C GLY A 16 -0.83 -7.86 -22.49
N VAL A 17 -2.16 -7.85 -22.43
CA VAL A 17 -2.96 -7.37 -21.28
C VAL A 17 -2.47 -7.96 -19.95
N THR A 18 -2.06 -9.23 -19.93
CA THR A 18 -1.55 -9.92 -18.73
C THR A 18 -0.29 -9.27 -18.14
N ARG A 19 0.61 -8.74 -18.99
CA ARG A 19 1.86 -8.09 -18.53
C ARG A 19 1.58 -6.74 -17.89
N LEU A 20 0.63 -6.00 -18.46
CA LEU A 20 0.24 -4.70 -17.96
C LEU A 20 -0.49 -4.84 -16.62
N GLU A 21 -1.35 -5.84 -16.49
CA GLU A 21 -2.00 -6.22 -15.21
C GLU A 21 -0.98 -6.56 -14.12
N ALA A 22 0.06 -7.36 -14.43
CA ALA A 22 1.12 -7.67 -13.48
C ALA A 22 1.91 -6.43 -13.05
N THR A 23 2.20 -5.51 -13.99
CA THR A 23 2.88 -4.24 -13.70
C THR A 23 2.00 -3.30 -12.86
N TYR A 24 0.70 -3.25 -13.14
CA TYR A 24 -0.29 -2.49 -12.38
C TYR A 24 -0.39 -3.00 -10.93
N MET A 25 -0.46 -4.31 -10.73
CA MET A 25 -0.49 -4.89 -9.38
C MET A 25 0.79 -4.57 -8.61
N ALA A 26 1.96 -4.68 -9.24
CA ALA A 26 3.22 -4.26 -8.64
C ALA A 26 3.21 -2.76 -8.29
N PHE A 27 2.73 -1.90 -9.19
CA PHE A 27 2.58 -0.46 -8.93
C PHE A 27 1.72 -0.20 -7.68
N VAL A 28 0.54 -0.81 -7.57
CA VAL A 28 -0.36 -0.54 -6.44
C VAL A 28 0.23 -1.08 -5.13
N MET A 29 0.85 -2.26 -5.13
CA MET A 29 1.49 -2.81 -3.92
C MET A 29 2.65 -1.92 -3.46
N LEU A 30 3.52 -1.50 -4.38
CA LEU A 30 4.67 -0.63 -4.07
C LEU A 30 4.23 0.78 -3.65
N ALA A 31 3.16 1.31 -4.26
CA ALA A 31 2.54 2.55 -3.85
C ALA A 31 1.98 2.44 -2.43
N GLY A 32 1.39 1.28 -2.12
CA GLY A 32 0.95 0.89 -0.79
C GLY A 32 2.05 1.00 0.26
N PHE A 33 3.18 0.32 0.06
CA PHE A 33 4.32 0.40 0.99
C PHE A 33 4.86 1.82 1.14
N SER A 34 4.95 2.59 0.04
CA SER A 34 5.51 3.95 0.05
C SER A 34 4.59 4.94 0.78
N MET A 35 3.29 4.94 0.45
CA MET A 35 2.31 5.80 1.12
C MET A 35 2.02 5.35 2.55
N GLY A 36 1.99 4.04 2.80
CA GLY A 36 1.85 3.47 4.15
C GLY A 36 3.02 3.85 5.05
N GLY A 37 4.25 3.81 4.54
CA GLY A 37 5.45 4.26 5.25
C GLY A 37 5.40 5.75 5.56
N LEU A 38 5.02 6.58 4.60
CA LEU A 38 4.84 8.02 4.81
C LEU A 38 3.77 8.33 5.86
N ALA A 39 2.62 7.66 5.82
CA ALA A 39 1.57 7.79 6.81
C ALA A 39 2.04 7.33 8.21
N LEU A 40 2.76 6.21 8.29
CA LEU A 40 3.34 5.70 9.53
C LEU A 40 4.31 6.70 10.16
N LEU A 41 5.20 7.31 9.37
CA LEU A 41 6.10 8.38 9.83
C LEU A 41 5.31 9.54 10.43
N MET A 42 4.32 10.04 9.70
CA MET A 42 3.56 11.20 10.15
C MET A 42 2.79 10.90 11.45
N ILE A 43 2.20 9.71 11.58
CA ILE A 43 1.54 9.28 12.82
C ILE A 43 2.54 9.22 13.97
N GLY A 44 3.73 8.64 13.73
CA GLY A 44 4.78 8.53 14.74
C GLY A 44 5.24 9.88 15.28
N HIS A 45 5.62 10.80 14.39
CA HIS A 45 6.02 12.16 14.76
C HIS A 45 4.92 12.99 15.44
N LEU A 46 3.64 12.69 15.19
CA LEU A 46 2.53 13.40 15.83
C LEU A 46 2.29 12.94 17.27
N MET A 47 2.41 11.63 17.52
CA MET A 47 2.18 11.02 18.83
C MET A 47 3.40 11.20 19.76
N ASN A 48 4.51 10.53 19.47
CA ASN A 48 5.79 10.58 20.18
C ASN A 48 6.84 9.82 19.36
N GLU A 49 8.01 10.40 19.10
CA GLU A 49 9.02 9.80 18.21
C GLU A 49 9.63 8.51 18.79
N HIS A 50 9.64 8.37 20.12
CA HIS A 50 10.25 7.23 20.82
C HIS A 50 9.66 5.86 20.44
N TRP A 51 8.37 5.76 20.11
CA TRP A 51 7.77 4.47 19.74
C TRP A 51 8.06 4.09 18.27
N LEU A 52 8.27 5.09 17.41
CA LEU A 52 8.58 4.91 16.00
C LEU A 52 10.06 4.65 15.77
N ALA A 53 10.94 5.17 16.66
CA ALA A 53 12.39 5.12 16.53
C ALA A 53 12.96 3.78 16.03
N PRO A 54 12.55 2.59 16.52
CA PRO A 54 13.12 1.32 16.04
C PRO A 54 12.88 1.02 14.55
N VAL A 55 11.88 1.64 13.94
CA VAL A 55 11.45 1.39 12.54
C VAL A 55 11.42 2.68 11.71
N ARG A 56 11.95 3.78 12.25
CA ARG A 56 11.87 5.10 11.64
C ARG A 56 12.62 5.13 10.31
N SER A 57 13.87 4.66 10.28
CA SER A 57 14.70 4.67 9.08
C SER A 57 14.07 3.86 7.94
N GLU A 58 13.44 2.73 8.24
CA GLU A 58 12.68 1.92 7.29
C GLU A 58 11.47 2.67 6.73
N ALA A 59 10.73 3.35 7.59
CA ALA A 59 9.56 4.12 7.18
C ALA A 59 9.97 5.36 6.35
N GLU A 60 11.07 6.04 6.70
CA GLU A 60 11.67 7.13 5.91
C GLU A 60 12.09 6.66 4.53
N ALA A 61 12.81 5.55 4.45
CA ALA A 61 13.22 5.00 3.17
C ALA A 61 12.01 4.61 2.29
N ALA A 62 10.98 3.98 2.88
CA ALA A 62 9.75 3.65 2.16
C ALA A 62 9.05 4.91 1.64
N ALA A 63 8.93 5.96 2.45
CA ALA A 63 8.32 7.23 2.04
C ALA A 63 9.09 7.89 0.88
N LEU A 64 10.43 7.80 0.88
CA LEU A 64 11.29 8.35 -0.17
C LEU A 64 11.25 7.53 -1.47
N MET A 65 10.57 6.37 -1.51
CA MET A 65 10.35 5.61 -2.75
C MET A 65 9.21 6.17 -3.62
N MET A 66 8.44 7.14 -3.14
CA MET A 66 7.33 7.75 -3.90
C MET A 66 7.68 8.17 -5.35
N PRO A 67 8.85 8.78 -5.66
CA PRO A 67 9.21 9.15 -7.03
C PRO A 67 9.33 7.97 -8.00
N LEU A 68 9.73 6.79 -7.50
CA LEU A 68 9.86 5.59 -8.34
C LEU A 68 8.50 5.15 -8.91
N LEU A 69 7.41 5.44 -8.20
CA LEU A 69 6.06 5.15 -8.65
C LEU A 69 5.72 5.89 -9.95
N LEU A 70 6.25 7.10 -10.17
CA LEU A 70 6.05 7.80 -11.43
C LEU A 70 6.64 7.00 -12.58
N VAL A 71 7.85 6.46 -12.42
CA VAL A 71 8.55 5.69 -13.45
C VAL A 71 7.78 4.40 -13.77
N ILE A 72 7.34 3.67 -12.74
CA ILE A 72 6.55 2.45 -12.90
C ILE A 72 5.18 2.76 -13.51
N GLY A 73 4.61 3.93 -13.22
CA GLY A 73 3.32 4.39 -13.74
C GLY A 73 3.33 4.81 -15.21
N ILE A 74 4.50 5.15 -15.80
CA ILE A 74 4.59 5.55 -17.22
C ILE A 74 3.98 4.51 -18.17
N PRO A 75 4.39 3.22 -18.16
CA PRO A 75 3.79 2.23 -19.05
C PRO A 75 2.28 2.04 -18.80
N LEU A 76 1.82 2.16 -17.55
CA LEU A 76 0.40 2.04 -17.20
C LEU A 76 -0.43 3.18 -17.79
N ALA A 77 0.12 4.38 -17.85
CA ALA A 77 -0.55 5.55 -18.41
C ALA A 77 -0.89 5.42 -19.91
N PHE A 78 -0.13 4.59 -20.64
CA PHE A 78 -0.37 4.32 -22.06
C PHE A 78 -1.31 3.13 -22.33
N GLY A 79 -1.69 2.37 -21.30
CA GLY A 79 -2.57 1.20 -21.44
C GLY A 79 -3.79 1.25 -20.51
N LEU A 80 -4.31 2.44 -20.22
CA LEU A 80 -5.47 2.60 -19.34
C LEU A 80 -6.71 1.85 -19.84
N ASP A 81 -6.94 1.82 -21.15
CA ASP A 81 -8.03 1.08 -21.80
C ASP A 81 -7.92 -0.44 -21.57
N GLN A 82 -6.71 -0.97 -21.45
CA GLN A 82 -6.50 -2.39 -21.14
C GLN A 82 -6.75 -2.71 -19.66
N LEU A 83 -6.47 -1.77 -18.75
CA LEU A 83 -6.55 -1.97 -17.30
C LEU A 83 -7.91 -1.62 -16.69
N PHE A 84 -8.56 -0.59 -17.24
CA PHE A 84 -9.74 0.04 -16.66
C PHE A 84 -10.91 -0.02 -17.65
N PRO A 85 -12.04 -0.64 -17.29
CA PRO A 85 -13.21 -0.70 -18.18
C PRO A 85 -13.69 0.68 -18.64
N TRP A 86 -13.71 1.67 -17.74
CA TRP A 86 -14.17 3.02 -18.04
C TRP A 86 -13.32 3.73 -19.09
N ALA A 87 -12.04 3.37 -19.24
CA ALA A 87 -11.17 3.93 -20.27
C ALA A 87 -11.47 3.35 -21.67
N ARG A 88 -12.16 2.20 -21.75
CA ARG A 88 -12.75 1.67 -22.99
C ARG A 88 -14.11 2.28 -23.34
N GLY A 89 -14.66 3.11 -22.45
CA GLY A 89 -16.01 3.64 -22.56
C GLY A 89 -17.09 2.69 -22.03
N GLU A 90 -16.73 1.70 -21.21
CA GLU A 90 -17.68 0.72 -20.68
C GLU A 90 -17.60 0.61 -19.14
N PRO A 91 -18.73 0.50 -18.43
CA PRO A 91 -20.11 0.70 -18.89
C PRO A 91 -20.42 2.20 -19.07
N ASP A 92 -21.61 2.52 -19.58
CA ASP A 92 -22.08 3.92 -19.59
C ASP A 92 -22.18 4.43 -18.13
N LEU A 93 -21.57 5.59 -17.88
CA LEU A 93 -21.44 6.17 -16.54
C LEU A 93 -22.22 7.47 -16.46
N PRO A 94 -22.82 7.78 -15.29
CA PRO A 94 -23.41 9.09 -15.06
C PRO A 94 -22.42 10.22 -15.39
N PRO A 95 -22.87 11.36 -15.97
CA PRO A 95 -21.97 12.39 -16.51
C PRO A 95 -20.89 12.88 -15.55
N ALA A 96 -21.23 13.07 -14.26
CA ALA A 96 -20.27 13.48 -13.25
C ALA A 96 -19.17 12.44 -13.00
N ARG A 97 -19.51 11.15 -13.06
CA ARG A 97 -18.57 10.03 -12.87
C ARG A 97 -17.70 9.84 -14.10
N ALA A 98 -18.29 9.96 -15.29
CA ALA A 98 -17.55 9.95 -16.56
C ALA A 98 -16.53 11.11 -16.61
N ALA A 99 -16.92 12.32 -16.20
CA ALA A 99 -16.02 13.46 -16.12
C ALA A 99 -14.89 13.25 -15.09
N PHE A 100 -15.20 12.65 -13.94
CA PHE A 100 -14.19 12.32 -12.93
C PHE A 100 -13.19 11.25 -13.39
N LEU A 101 -13.67 10.23 -14.10
CA LEU A 101 -12.86 9.15 -14.67
C LEU A 101 -12.37 9.45 -16.09
N ASP A 102 -12.39 10.71 -16.53
CA ASP A 102 -11.73 11.09 -17.78
C ASP A 102 -10.23 10.72 -17.72
N PRO A 103 -9.67 10.03 -18.72
CA PRO A 103 -8.28 9.56 -18.69
C PRO A 103 -7.26 10.67 -18.41
N ARG A 104 -7.46 11.89 -18.93
CA ARG A 104 -6.52 13.01 -18.72
C ARG A 104 -6.62 13.52 -17.29
N PHE A 105 -7.84 13.63 -16.77
CA PHE A 105 -8.06 14.07 -15.41
C PHE A 105 -7.57 13.03 -14.39
N TYR A 106 -7.78 11.74 -14.64
CA TYR A 106 -7.24 10.62 -13.87
C TYR A 106 -5.70 10.65 -13.81
N LEU A 107 -5.03 10.85 -14.94
CA LEU A 107 -3.57 10.92 -14.99
C LEU A 107 -3.03 12.15 -14.27
N ALA A 108 -3.66 13.32 -14.46
CA ALA A 108 -3.30 14.55 -13.75
C ALA A 108 -3.40 14.38 -12.23
N ARG A 109 -4.49 13.77 -11.75
CA ARG A 109 -4.67 13.44 -10.33
C ARG A 109 -3.63 12.44 -9.83
N SER A 110 -3.37 11.37 -10.58
CA SER A 110 -2.35 10.36 -10.22
C SER A 110 -0.96 10.98 -10.05
N VAL A 111 -0.55 11.85 -10.98
CA VAL A 111 0.70 12.61 -10.86
C VAL A 111 0.68 13.55 -9.66
N ALA A 112 -0.45 14.23 -9.39
CA ALA A 112 -0.59 15.10 -8.23
C ALA A 112 -0.47 14.34 -6.90
N TYR A 113 -1.07 13.15 -6.78
CA TYR A 113 -0.98 12.32 -5.58
C TYR A 113 0.46 11.91 -5.28
N ILE A 114 1.17 11.42 -6.30
CA ILE A 114 2.57 10.98 -6.15
C ILE A 114 3.49 12.18 -5.92
N GLY A 115 3.28 13.29 -6.63
CA GLY A 115 4.04 14.52 -6.47
C GLY A 115 3.87 15.13 -5.08
N LEU A 116 2.65 15.19 -4.55
CA LEU A 116 2.38 15.69 -3.21
C LEU A 116 2.97 14.78 -2.13
N GLY A 117 2.81 13.46 -2.26
CA GLY A 117 3.44 12.51 -1.34
C GLY A 117 4.97 12.60 -1.36
N THR A 118 5.57 12.75 -2.54
CA THR A 118 7.02 12.99 -2.69
C THR A 118 7.44 14.28 -1.99
N PHE A 119 6.71 15.38 -2.22
CA PHE A 119 6.99 16.66 -1.59
C PHE A 119 6.95 16.56 -0.07
N VAL A 120 5.88 15.97 0.50
CA VAL A 120 5.74 15.82 1.95
C VAL A 120 6.82 14.89 2.51
N ALA A 121 7.15 13.78 1.84
CA ALA A 121 8.22 12.88 2.28
C ALA A 121 9.58 13.60 2.37
N CYS A 122 9.97 14.33 1.31
CA CYS A 122 11.22 15.11 1.31
C CYS A 122 11.21 16.22 2.36
N TRP A 123 10.07 16.91 2.53
CA TRP A 123 9.93 17.97 3.54
C TRP A 123 10.04 17.42 4.96
N LEU A 124 9.44 16.26 5.23
CA LEU A 124 9.44 15.61 6.53
C LEU A 124 10.85 15.16 6.94
N VAL A 125 11.63 14.61 6.01
CA VAL A 125 13.00 14.16 6.27
C VAL A 125 13.97 15.34 6.47
N SER A 126 13.66 16.53 5.93
CA SER A 126 14.57 17.69 5.95
C SER A 126 14.21 18.73 7.01
N THR A 127 13.06 18.61 7.68
CA THR A 127 12.56 19.65 8.61
C THR A 127 13.15 19.49 10.01
N ARG A 128 13.28 20.61 10.72
CA ARG A 128 13.58 20.64 12.17
C ARG A 128 12.34 20.49 13.05
N ASN A 129 11.15 20.57 12.47
CA ASN A 129 9.88 20.43 13.19
C ASN A 129 8.99 19.37 12.51
N PRO A 130 9.36 18.08 12.64
CA PRO A 130 8.62 16.99 12.00
C PRO A 130 7.18 16.91 12.48
N ARG A 131 6.90 17.19 13.77
CA ARG A 131 5.53 17.17 14.33
C ARG A 131 4.56 18.10 13.59
N ARG A 132 4.97 19.34 13.29
CA ARG A 132 4.11 20.29 12.55
C ARG A 132 3.87 19.84 11.11
N VAL A 133 4.92 19.38 10.44
CA VAL A 133 4.84 18.90 9.05
C VAL A 133 3.93 17.67 8.99
N SER A 134 4.04 16.75 9.94
CA SER A 134 3.17 15.58 10.05
C SER A 134 1.70 15.92 10.27
N GLY A 135 1.39 16.92 11.09
CA GLY A 135 0.01 17.39 11.27
C GLY A 135 -0.61 17.93 9.97
N ILE A 136 0.13 18.77 9.24
CA ILE A 136 -0.30 19.29 7.93
C ILE A 136 -0.37 18.16 6.90
N GLY A 137 0.66 17.31 6.89
CA GLY A 137 0.80 16.18 5.99
C GLY A 137 -0.34 15.18 6.13
N LEU A 138 -0.73 14.79 7.35
CA LEU A 138 -1.87 13.90 7.57
C LEU A 138 -3.19 14.53 7.14
N ALA A 139 -3.41 15.81 7.43
CA ALA A 139 -4.63 16.51 7.02
C ALA A 139 -4.79 16.54 5.49
N VAL A 140 -3.68 16.67 4.76
CA VAL A 140 -3.66 16.73 3.30
C VAL A 140 -3.59 15.34 2.64
N LEU A 141 -2.78 14.43 3.16
CA LEU A 141 -2.51 13.14 2.53
C LEU A 141 -3.56 12.08 2.84
N THR A 142 -4.27 12.14 3.97
CA THR A 142 -5.37 11.21 4.26
C THR A 142 -6.45 11.20 3.16
N PRO A 143 -7.00 12.36 2.74
CA PRO A 143 -7.94 12.38 1.62
C PRO A 143 -7.26 11.99 0.29
N VAL A 144 -5.99 12.34 0.07
CA VAL A 144 -5.26 11.93 -1.14
C VAL A 144 -5.10 10.42 -1.23
N MET A 145 -4.76 9.73 -0.16
CA MET A 145 -4.69 8.26 -0.12
C MET A 145 -6.05 7.62 -0.38
N THR A 146 -7.13 8.24 0.13
CA THR A 146 -8.51 7.81 -0.14
C THR A 146 -8.86 7.95 -1.63
N PHE A 147 -8.56 9.10 -2.23
CA PHE A 147 -8.79 9.30 -3.66
C PHE A 147 -7.90 8.42 -4.54
N ALA A 148 -6.65 8.19 -4.15
CA ALA A 148 -5.75 7.27 -4.83
C ALA A 148 -6.29 5.82 -4.78
N ALA A 149 -6.84 5.38 -3.65
CA ALA A 149 -7.50 4.08 -3.55
C ALA A 149 -8.73 3.99 -4.47
N PHE A 150 -9.51 5.07 -4.58
CA PHE A 150 -10.64 5.12 -5.51
C PHE A 150 -10.22 5.07 -6.97
N ASP A 151 -9.24 5.91 -7.34
CA ASP A 151 -8.76 6.01 -8.71
C ASP A 151 -8.03 4.73 -9.11
N TRP A 152 -7.03 4.30 -8.35
CA TRP A 152 -6.15 3.21 -8.77
C TRP A 152 -6.81 1.84 -8.60
N VAL A 153 -7.66 1.64 -7.60
CA VAL A 153 -8.19 0.30 -7.27
C VAL A 153 -9.69 0.20 -7.49
N LEU A 154 -10.48 1.07 -6.84
CA LEU A 154 -11.94 0.96 -6.87
C LEU A 154 -12.53 1.14 -8.28
N SER A 155 -11.93 2.04 -9.07
CA SER A 155 -12.43 2.40 -10.41
C SER A 155 -12.39 1.22 -11.39
N ARG A 156 -11.67 0.13 -11.10
CA ARG A 156 -11.76 -1.15 -11.82
C ARG A 156 -13.19 -1.71 -11.86
N SER A 157 -14.01 -1.39 -10.86
CA SER A 157 -15.43 -1.72 -10.78
C SER A 157 -16.24 -0.41 -10.82
N PRO A 158 -16.35 0.27 -11.97
CA PRO A 158 -16.78 1.68 -12.05
C PRO A 158 -18.25 1.92 -11.67
N GLN A 159 -19.07 0.87 -11.59
CA GLN A 159 -20.45 0.97 -11.10
C GLN A 159 -20.56 0.82 -9.58
N TRP A 160 -19.59 0.17 -8.95
CA TRP A 160 -19.59 -0.09 -7.51
C TRP A 160 -19.07 1.12 -6.73
N TRP A 161 -19.47 1.25 -5.47
CA TRP A 161 -19.01 2.33 -4.59
C TRP A 161 -19.01 1.86 -3.13
N SER A 162 -18.11 2.43 -2.33
CA SER A 162 -18.12 2.28 -0.89
C SER A 162 -17.36 3.44 -0.26
N SER A 163 -18.01 4.13 0.68
CA SER A 163 -17.41 5.24 1.43
C SER A 163 -16.27 4.78 2.34
N LEU A 164 -16.35 3.55 2.86
CA LEU A 164 -15.34 2.99 3.77
C LEU A 164 -14.09 2.46 3.04
N PHE A 165 -14.21 2.12 1.75
CA PHE A 165 -13.16 1.44 0.99
C PHE A 165 -11.82 2.18 1.04
N GLY A 166 -11.81 3.50 0.78
CA GLY A 166 -10.55 4.25 0.72
C GLY A 166 -9.82 4.30 2.07
N PHE A 167 -10.56 4.38 3.17
CA PHE A 167 -9.99 4.29 4.52
C PHE A 167 -9.49 2.87 4.83
N ALA A 168 -10.30 1.84 4.60
CA ALA A 168 -9.94 0.44 4.86
C ALA A 168 -8.71 0.03 4.04
N PHE A 169 -8.65 0.45 2.77
CA PHE A 169 -7.51 0.24 1.90
C PHE A 169 -6.26 0.96 2.41
N SER A 170 -6.36 2.26 2.71
CA SER A 170 -5.24 3.06 3.24
C SER A 170 -4.69 2.51 4.55
N LEU A 171 -5.57 2.11 5.48
CA LEU A 171 -5.19 1.45 6.73
C LEU A 171 -4.42 0.15 6.48
N SER A 172 -4.85 -0.65 5.50
CA SER A 172 -4.17 -1.89 5.13
C SER A 172 -2.76 -1.63 4.57
N GLN A 173 -2.54 -0.48 3.92
CA GLN A 173 -1.20 -0.05 3.47
C GLN A 173 -0.31 0.36 4.64
N VAL A 174 -0.84 1.10 5.61
CA VAL A 174 -0.12 1.46 6.84
C VAL A 174 0.27 0.21 7.63
N LEU A 175 -0.64 -0.75 7.77
CA LEU A 175 -0.38 -2.05 8.40
C LEU A 175 0.76 -2.80 7.71
N ALA A 176 0.74 -2.88 6.37
CA ALA A 176 1.78 -3.56 5.61
C ALA A 176 3.15 -2.86 5.75
N ALA A 177 3.17 -1.53 5.69
CA ALA A 177 4.39 -0.76 5.88
C ALA A 177 4.98 -0.96 7.30
N LEU A 178 4.14 -0.94 8.33
CA LEU A 178 4.56 -1.21 9.71
C LEU A 178 5.12 -2.63 9.86
N ALA A 179 4.40 -3.64 9.33
CA ALA A 179 4.85 -5.03 9.38
C ALA A 179 6.17 -5.25 8.64
N ALA A 180 6.32 -4.65 7.46
CA ALA A 180 7.57 -4.71 6.69
C ALA A 180 8.73 -4.05 7.44
N ALA A 181 8.50 -2.87 8.02
CA ALA A 181 9.51 -2.14 8.76
C ALA A 181 9.98 -2.93 9.99
N ILE A 182 9.04 -3.45 10.80
CA ILE A 182 9.35 -4.34 11.94
C ILE A 182 10.17 -5.56 11.50
N LEU A 183 9.78 -6.21 10.41
CA LEU A 183 10.45 -7.40 9.91
C LEU A 183 11.88 -7.08 9.44
N ILE A 184 12.07 -6.00 8.69
CA ILE A 184 13.40 -5.53 8.26
C ILE A 184 14.27 -5.22 9.48
N THR A 185 13.75 -4.44 10.43
CA THR A 185 14.44 -4.09 11.69
C THR A 185 14.84 -5.32 12.49
N LEU A 186 14.06 -6.41 12.46
CA LEU A 186 14.31 -7.65 13.21
C LEU A 186 15.13 -8.72 12.45
N LEU A 187 15.45 -8.47 11.18
CA LEU A 187 16.31 -9.33 10.38
C LEU A 187 17.74 -8.78 10.20
N LYS A 188 17.99 -7.47 10.37
CA LYS A 188 19.32 -6.83 10.33
C LYS A 188 20.26 -7.21 11.49
N PRO A 189 21.51 -7.69 11.30
CA PRO A 189 22.38 -8.19 12.39
C PRO A 189 22.35 -7.41 13.73
N GLU A 190 22.29 -6.08 13.66
CA GLU A 190 22.00 -5.18 14.78
C GLU A 190 20.50 -4.87 14.83
N HIS A 191 19.81 -5.39 15.86
CA HIS A 191 18.36 -5.20 16.05
C HIS A 191 18.06 -4.51 17.38
N ALA A 192 16.94 -3.79 17.44
CA ALA A 192 16.44 -3.22 18.68
C ALA A 192 16.07 -4.29 19.72
N ALA A 193 16.33 -4.01 21.01
CA ALA A 193 15.97 -4.91 22.09
C ALA A 193 14.44 -5.12 22.16
N PRO A 194 13.93 -6.34 22.45
CA PRO A 194 12.49 -6.63 22.43
C PRO A 194 11.63 -5.69 23.29
N LYS A 195 12.16 -5.22 24.44
CA LYS A 195 11.45 -4.25 25.30
C LYS A 195 11.08 -2.95 24.58
N ARG A 196 11.92 -2.49 23.65
CA ARG A 196 11.67 -1.27 22.86
C ARG A 196 10.65 -1.48 21.74
N MET A 197 10.32 -2.73 21.43
CA MET A 197 9.34 -3.08 20.41
C MET A 197 7.92 -3.24 20.96
N LEU A 198 7.70 -3.12 22.27
CA LEU A 198 6.40 -3.28 22.90
C LEU A 198 5.32 -2.35 22.31
N SER A 199 5.68 -1.09 22.06
CA SER A 199 4.73 -0.14 21.45
C SER A 199 4.42 -0.51 19.99
N LEU A 200 5.41 -1.00 19.25
CA LEU A 200 5.25 -1.45 17.87
C LEU A 200 4.41 -2.74 17.77
N GLU A 201 4.59 -3.67 18.71
CA GLU A 201 3.74 -4.87 18.86
C GLU A 201 2.27 -4.47 19.03
N ARG A 202 1.99 -3.56 19.97
CA ARG A 202 0.63 -3.06 20.24
C ARG A 202 0.05 -2.31 19.05
N ALA A 203 0.86 -1.52 18.36
CA ALA A 203 0.46 -0.82 17.14
C ALA A 203 0.13 -1.82 16.02
N LEU A 204 0.96 -2.84 15.82
CA LEU A 204 0.74 -3.91 14.83
C LEU A 204 -0.54 -4.70 15.15
N LEU A 205 -0.73 -5.11 16.40
CA LEU A 205 -1.93 -5.82 16.84
C LEU A 205 -3.20 -4.97 16.66
N THR A 206 -3.13 -3.69 17.00
CA THR A 206 -4.25 -2.75 16.84
C THR A 206 -4.57 -2.53 15.36
N ALA A 207 -3.55 -2.36 14.52
CA ALA A 207 -3.73 -2.20 13.08
C ALA A 207 -4.32 -3.47 12.43
N LEU A 208 -3.90 -4.67 12.86
CA LEU A 208 -4.48 -5.95 12.42
C LEU A 208 -5.97 -6.04 12.76
N LEU A 209 -6.32 -5.77 14.02
CA LEU A 209 -7.71 -5.84 14.48
C LEU A 209 -8.58 -4.78 13.80
N LEU A 210 -8.07 -3.55 13.63
CA LEU A 210 -8.79 -2.48 12.95
C LEU A 210 -8.96 -2.79 11.46
N ALA A 211 -7.94 -3.32 10.78
CA ALA A 211 -8.04 -3.74 9.39
C ALA A 211 -9.10 -4.84 9.24
N LEU A 212 -9.05 -5.88 10.07
CA LEU A 212 -10.06 -6.94 10.10
C LEU A 212 -11.47 -6.37 10.29
N TRP A 213 -11.65 -5.47 11.26
CA TRP A 213 -12.93 -4.84 11.54
C TRP A 213 -13.43 -3.99 10.36
N THR A 214 -12.59 -3.15 9.76
CA THR A 214 -13.00 -2.27 8.65
C THR A 214 -13.47 -3.07 7.43
N TRP A 215 -12.74 -4.12 7.05
CA TRP A 215 -13.13 -4.98 5.94
C TRP A 215 -14.36 -5.83 6.26
N PHE A 216 -14.47 -6.32 7.49
CA PHE A 216 -15.66 -7.02 7.94
C PHE A 216 -16.90 -6.11 7.96
N ALA A 217 -16.77 -4.90 8.48
CA ALA A 217 -17.86 -3.92 8.52
C ALA A 217 -18.34 -3.53 7.12
N GLN A 218 -17.41 -3.34 6.17
CA GLN A 218 -17.74 -3.10 4.77
C GLN A 218 -18.58 -4.26 4.20
N PHE A 219 -18.13 -5.50 4.39
CA PHE A 219 -18.85 -6.69 3.93
C PHE A 219 -20.22 -6.81 4.61
N LEU A 220 -20.28 -6.64 5.93
CA LEU A 220 -21.50 -6.79 6.72
C LEU A 220 -22.59 -5.82 6.26
N ILE A 221 -22.24 -4.57 5.97
CA ILE A 221 -23.20 -3.57 5.48
C ILE A 221 -23.80 -3.99 4.13
N VAL A 222 -22.95 -4.38 3.18
CA VAL A 222 -23.40 -4.83 1.85
C VAL A 222 -24.23 -6.11 1.95
N TRP A 223 -23.82 -7.04 2.80
CA TRP A 223 -24.52 -8.29 3.02
C TRP A 223 -25.91 -8.08 3.64
N LEU A 224 -26.03 -7.21 4.64
CA LEU A 224 -27.30 -6.88 5.28
C LEU A 224 -28.27 -6.15 4.35
N ALA A 225 -27.76 -5.19 3.56
CA ALA A 225 -28.59 -4.41 2.63
C ALA A 225 -28.98 -5.22 1.39
N ASN A 226 -28.12 -6.15 0.96
CA ASN A 226 -28.32 -7.07 -0.16
C ASN A 226 -28.78 -6.37 -1.46
N LEU A 227 -28.28 -5.16 -1.72
CA LEU A 227 -28.61 -4.40 -2.93
C LEU A 227 -27.89 -5.02 -4.14
N PRO A 228 -28.58 -5.31 -5.28
CA PRO A 228 -27.97 -6.00 -6.42
C PRO A 228 -26.69 -5.34 -6.95
N ALA A 229 -26.65 -4.01 -6.98
CA ALA A 229 -25.51 -3.25 -7.45
C ALA A 229 -24.29 -3.33 -6.53
N GLU A 230 -24.49 -3.54 -5.22
CA GLU A 230 -23.41 -3.61 -4.23
C GLU A 230 -22.92 -5.04 -4.03
N VAL A 231 -23.83 -6.01 -4.08
CA VAL A 231 -23.55 -7.44 -3.90
C VAL A 231 -22.78 -8.02 -5.09
N SER A 232 -22.98 -7.49 -6.30
CA SER A 232 -22.28 -7.93 -7.52
C SER A 232 -20.75 -7.96 -7.35
N TRP A 233 -20.17 -7.00 -6.63
CA TRP A 233 -18.72 -6.96 -6.37
C TRP A 233 -18.21 -8.14 -5.55
N TYR A 234 -19.03 -8.65 -4.62
CA TYR A 234 -18.72 -9.85 -3.84
C TYR A 234 -19.02 -11.14 -4.60
N LEU A 235 -20.08 -11.16 -5.42
CA LEU A 235 -20.39 -12.30 -6.30
C LEU A 235 -19.30 -12.54 -7.33
N ASP A 236 -18.75 -11.46 -7.90
CA ASP A 236 -17.59 -11.51 -8.77
C ASP A 236 -16.37 -12.16 -8.10
N ARG A 237 -16.31 -12.17 -6.75
CA ARG A 237 -15.22 -12.72 -5.94
C ARG A 237 -15.61 -13.99 -5.18
N SER A 238 -16.63 -14.69 -5.67
CA SER A 238 -17.11 -15.95 -5.09
C SER A 238 -16.48 -17.20 -5.71
N ASP A 239 -15.54 -17.04 -6.65
CA ASP A 239 -14.82 -18.16 -7.23
C ASP A 239 -13.87 -18.84 -6.20
N PRO A 240 -13.53 -20.13 -6.38
CA PRO A 240 -12.74 -20.88 -5.41
C PRO A 240 -11.39 -20.26 -5.07
N LEU A 241 -10.72 -19.61 -6.03
CA LEU A 241 -9.42 -18.96 -5.80
C LEU A 241 -9.60 -17.71 -4.92
N SER A 242 -10.55 -16.84 -5.27
CA SER A 242 -10.88 -15.65 -4.47
C SER A 242 -11.29 -16.02 -3.04
N LEU A 243 -12.14 -17.03 -2.88
CA LEU A 243 -12.54 -17.53 -1.56
C LEU A 243 -11.36 -18.12 -0.77
N GLY A 244 -10.44 -18.81 -1.44
CA GLY A 244 -9.20 -19.28 -0.83
C GLY A 244 -8.30 -18.14 -0.36
N LEU A 245 -8.14 -17.09 -1.16
CA LEU A 245 -7.32 -15.91 -0.83
C LEU A 245 -7.86 -15.15 0.38
N ILE A 246 -9.17 -14.91 0.45
CA ILE A 246 -9.76 -14.26 1.63
C ILE A 246 -9.68 -15.16 2.87
N ALA A 247 -9.82 -16.48 2.71
CA ALA A 247 -9.62 -17.42 3.82
C ALA A 247 -8.18 -17.38 4.36
N VAL A 248 -7.17 -17.37 3.48
CA VAL A 248 -5.76 -17.18 3.87
C VAL A 248 -5.57 -15.85 4.59
N ALA A 249 -6.15 -14.76 4.10
CA ALA A 249 -6.03 -13.45 4.75
C ALA A 249 -6.64 -13.46 6.16
N VAL A 250 -7.84 -14.02 6.33
CA VAL A 250 -8.50 -14.12 7.65
C VAL A 250 -7.72 -15.02 8.59
N VAL A 251 -7.32 -16.22 8.14
CA VAL A 251 -6.55 -17.16 8.98
C VAL A 251 -5.21 -16.55 9.39
N ALA A 252 -4.47 -15.93 8.45
CA ALA A 252 -3.21 -15.26 8.77
C ALA A 252 -3.41 -14.15 9.80
N THR A 253 -4.50 -13.37 9.72
CA THR A 253 -4.86 -12.37 10.73
C THR A 253 -5.10 -13.00 12.10
N LEU A 254 -5.94 -14.04 12.17
CA LEU A 254 -6.29 -14.70 13.43
C LEU A 254 -5.07 -15.34 14.10
N VAL A 255 -4.20 -15.98 13.31
CA VAL A 255 -2.95 -16.56 13.82
C VAL A 255 -1.99 -15.45 14.26
N ALA A 256 -1.86 -14.36 13.52
CA ALA A 256 -1.03 -13.22 13.93
C ALA A 256 -1.50 -12.63 15.27
N VAL A 257 -2.81 -12.45 15.43
CA VAL A 257 -3.42 -11.99 16.70
C VAL A 257 -3.13 -12.99 17.82
N ALA A 258 -3.37 -14.28 17.61
CA ALA A 258 -3.11 -15.31 18.62
C ALA A 258 -1.64 -15.36 19.06
N VAL A 259 -0.70 -15.09 18.13
CA VAL A 259 0.74 -15.03 18.40
C VAL A 259 1.13 -13.75 19.14
N LEU A 260 0.55 -12.59 18.80
CA LEU A 260 0.91 -11.27 19.33
C LEU A 260 0.17 -10.89 20.63
N VAL A 261 -0.94 -11.55 20.98
CA VAL A 261 -1.73 -11.25 22.19
C VAL A 261 -1.06 -11.64 23.52
N PRO A 262 -0.41 -12.82 23.66
CA PRO A 262 0.23 -13.21 24.91
C PRO A 262 1.26 -12.18 25.39
N SER A 263 1.21 -11.80 26.66
CA SER A 263 2.08 -10.76 27.21
C SER A 263 3.54 -11.21 27.25
N GLY A 264 4.34 -10.80 26.26
CA GLY A 264 5.77 -11.06 26.21
C GLY A 264 6.33 -10.80 24.81
N VAL A 265 6.81 -9.57 24.56
CA VAL A 265 7.46 -9.23 23.30
C VAL A 265 8.70 -10.10 23.12
N SER A 266 8.61 -11.11 22.26
CA SER A 266 9.72 -11.94 21.85
C SER A 266 10.08 -11.64 20.40
N ARG A 267 11.36 -11.73 20.07
CA ARG A 267 11.82 -11.52 18.68
C ARG A 267 11.12 -12.48 17.71
N ALA A 268 10.98 -13.74 18.09
CA ALA A 268 10.32 -14.75 17.27
C ALA A 268 8.84 -14.42 17.04
N THR A 269 8.12 -14.06 18.11
CA THR A 269 6.72 -13.64 18.07
C THR A 269 6.50 -12.45 17.12
N MET A 270 7.37 -11.43 17.21
CA MET A 270 7.29 -10.24 16.36
C MET A 270 7.58 -10.54 14.88
N ILE A 271 8.58 -11.40 14.60
CA ILE A 271 8.89 -11.84 13.23
C ILE A 271 7.70 -12.61 12.65
N ILE A 272 7.17 -13.58 13.39
CA ILE A 272 6.04 -14.42 12.94
C ILE A 272 4.80 -13.54 12.73
N GLY A 273 4.44 -12.68 13.68
CA GLY A 273 3.29 -11.79 13.58
C GLY A 273 3.39 -10.82 12.40
N SER A 274 4.58 -10.24 12.17
CA SER A 274 4.80 -9.33 11.04
C SER A 274 4.78 -10.06 9.70
N ALA A 275 5.37 -11.26 9.62
CA ALA A 275 5.31 -12.08 8.41
C ALA A 275 3.87 -12.49 8.07
N LEU A 276 3.08 -12.89 9.08
CA LEU A 276 1.67 -13.20 8.91
C LEU A 276 0.84 -11.98 8.49
N ALA A 277 1.14 -10.79 9.02
CA ALA A 277 0.50 -9.55 8.57
C ALA A 277 0.80 -9.24 7.09
N LEU A 278 2.02 -9.51 6.62
CA LEU A 278 2.37 -9.37 5.20
C LEU A 278 1.70 -10.43 4.32
N VAL A 279 1.60 -11.68 4.79
CA VAL A 279 0.83 -12.74 4.10
C VAL A 279 -0.64 -12.36 4.00
N GLN A 280 -1.23 -11.86 5.10
CA GLN A 280 -2.59 -11.33 5.13
C GLN A 280 -2.77 -10.22 4.09
N HIS A 281 -1.87 -9.23 4.09
CA HIS A 281 -1.93 -8.11 3.17
C HIS A 281 -1.84 -8.58 1.70
N ALA A 282 -0.89 -9.44 1.37
CA ALA A 282 -0.71 -9.97 0.03
C ALA A 282 -1.94 -10.77 -0.44
N ALA A 283 -2.43 -11.69 0.38
CA ALA A 283 -3.63 -12.47 0.07
C ALA A 283 -4.86 -11.58 -0.13
N HIS A 284 -5.03 -10.55 0.70
CA HIS A 284 -6.13 -9.61 0.58
C HIS A 284 -6.02 -8.70 -0.66
N MET A 285 -4.81 -8.24 -1.01
CA MET A 285 -4.57 -7.50 -2.26
C MET A 285 -4.92 -8.36 -3.49
N LEU A 286 -4.50 -9.62 -3.50
CA LEU A 286 -4.83 -10.55 -4.58
C LEU A 286 -6.35 -10.80 -4.67
N PHE A 287 -7.05 -10.91 -3.54
CA PHE A 287 -8.51 -10.99 -3.49
C PHE A 287 -9.18 -9.73 -4.10
N ILE A 288 -8.68 -8.53 -3.79
CA ILE A 288 -9.21 -7.29 -4.35
C ILE A 288 -8.97 -7.22 -5.87
N PHE A 289 -7.74 -7.48 -6.31
CA PHE A 289 -7.35 -7.31 -7.73
C PHE A 289 -7.89 -8.39 -8.65
N ARG A 290 -8.10 -9.61 -8.12
CA ARG A 290 -8.48 -10.81 -8.88
C ARG A 290 -7.48 -11.09 -10.00
N PRO A 291 -6.30 -11.65 -9.70
CA PRO A 291 -5.29 -11.92 -10.71
C PRO A 291 -5.84 -12.84 -11.81
N VAL A 292 -5.60 -12.45 -13.06
CA VAL A 292 -5.80 -13.33 -14.22
C VAL A 292 -4.64 -14.34 -14.27
N SER A 293 -4.79 -15.46 -14.97
CA SER A 293 -3.71 -16.43 -15.14
C SER A 293 -2.43 -15.77 -15.66
N TRP A 294 -1.33 -15.92 -14.91
CA TRP A 294 -0.04 -15.33 -15.22
C TRP A 294 0.88 -16.32 -15.93
N SER A 295 1.59 -15.82 -16.93
CA SER A 295 2.74 -16.52 -17.50
C SER A 295 4.00 -16.27 -16.66
N TRP A 296 5.01 -17.11 -16.84
CA TRP A 296 6.34 -16.94 -16.22
C TRP A 296 6.99 -15.58 -16.53
N LEU A 297 6.70 -15.00 -17.69
CA LEU A 297 7.20 -13.69 -18.09
C LEU A 297 6.50 -12.55 -17.34
N ASP A 298 5.20 -12.70 -17.07
CA ASP A 298 4.42 -11.71 -16.28
C ASP A 298 4.96 -11.66 -14.84
N LEU A 299 5.22 -12.84 -14.26
CA LEU A 299 5.88 -12.99 -12.97
C LEU A 299 7.29 -12.36 -12.95
N GLY A 300 8.06 -12.56 -14.02
CA GLY A 300 9.40 -11.97 -14.16
C GLY A 300 9.39 -10.45 -14.20
N LEU A 301 8.41 -9.82 -14.87
CA LEU A 301 8.28 -8.36 -14.94
C LEU A 301 7.82 -7.76 -13.60
N ALA A 302 6.79 -8.34 -12.98
CA ALA A 302 6.36 -7.93 -11.63
C ALA A 302 7.51 -8.10 -10.62
N GLY A 303 8.21 -9.23 -10.68
CA GLY A 303 9.41 -9.49 -9.88
C GLY A 303 10.52 -8.47 -10.15
N GLY A 304 10.75 -8.08 -11.41
CA GLY A 304 11.72 -7.06 -11.78
C GLY A 304 11.42 -5.68 -11.17
N ALA A 305 10.14 -5.26 -11.16
CA ALA A 305 9.73 -4.01 -10.51
C ALA A 305 9.94 -4.06 -8.99
N VAL A 306 9.62 -5.18 -8.35
CA VAL A 306 9.86 -5.41 -6.92
C VAL A 306 11.36 -5.41 -6.60
N VAL A 307 12.19 -6.06 -7.41
CA VAL A 307 13.64 -6.08 -7.26
C VAL A 307 14.23 -4.68 -7.44
N ALA A 308 13.80 -3.93 -8.46
CA ALA A 308 14.25 -2.56 -8.68
C ALA A 308 13.89 -1.65 -7.49
N TRP A 309 12.67 -1.78 -6.97
CA TRP A 309 12.23 -1.09 -5.76
C TRP A 309 13.09 -1.49 -4.55
N ALA A 310 13.32 -2.80 -4.34
CA ALA A 310 14.14 -3.28 -3.23
C ALA A 310 15.59 -2.81 -3.32
N CYS A 311 16.20 -2.82 -4.51
CA CYS A 311 17.54 -2.28 -4.72
C CYS A 311 17.61 -0.79 -4.37
N LEU A 312 16.68 0.03 -4.89
CA LEU A 312 16.67 1.46 -4.57
C LEU A 312 16.39 1.71 -3.09
N PHE A 313 15.47 0.96 -2.49
CA PHE A 313 15.18 0.99 -1.06
C PHE A 313 16.44 0.72 -0.24
N THR A 314 17.22 -0.32 -0.57
CA THR A 314 18.48 -0.59 0.13
C THR A 314 19.51 0.52 -0.03
N VAL A 315 19.58 1.19 -1.19
CA VAL A 315 20.46 2.34 -1.41
C VAL A 315 20.03 3.52 -0.53
N VAL A 316 18.73 3.83 -0.48
CA VAL A 316 18.21 4.91 0.37
C VAL A 316 18.40 4.59 1.84
N MET A 317 18.15 3.35 2.27
CA MET A 317 18.40 2.88 3.64
C MET A 317 19.84 3.11 4.10
N ARG A 318 20.84 2.95 3.22
CA ARG A 318 22.26 3.21 3.55
C ARG A 318 22.57 4.67 3.84
N THR A 319 21.69 5.59 3.42
CA THR A 319 21.83 7.03 3.68
C THR A 319 21.03 7.49 4.90
N ARG A 320 20.26 6.60 5.52
CA ARG A 320 19.49 6.90 6.73
C ARG A 320 20.35 6.61 7.97
N PRO A 321 20.20 7.41 9.05
CA PRO A 321 20.90 7.13 10.29
C PRO A 321 20.53 5.73 10.80
N THR A 322 21.51 5.06 11.42
CA THR A 322 21.24 3.82 12.11
C THR A 322 20.55 4.12 13.43
N TYR A 323 19.91 3.10 13.99
CA TYR A 323 19.28 3.20 15.31
C TYR A 323 20.28 3.59 16.41
N GLU A 324 21.55 3.18 16.30
CA GLU A 324 22.60 3.56 17.26
C GLU A 324 23.00 5.04 17.14
N ASP A 325 23.01 5.58 15.92
CA ASP A 325 23.28 7.00 15.68
C ASP A 325 22.17 7.88 16.31
N GLU A 326 20.90 7.49 16.14
CA GLU A 326 19.77 8.21 16.75
C GLU A 326 19.78 8.13 18.28
N MET A 327 20.22 7.00 18.83
CA MET A 327 20.39 6.81 20.28
C MET A 327 21.53 7.66 20.86
N ALA A 328 22.56 7.96 20.08
CA ALA A 328 23.68 8.79 20.52
C ALA A 328 23.31 10.29 20.54
N GLU A 329 22.30 10.69 19.77
CA GLU A 329 21.81 12.08 19.69
C GLU A 329 20.76 12.43 20.77
N ASP A 330 20.10 11.42 21.37
CA ASP A 330 19.08 11.60 22.43
C ASP A 330 19.66 11.17 23.81
N PRO A 331 20.14 12.11 24.66
CA PRO A 331 20.88 11.82 25.90
C PRO A 331 20.06 11.21 27.04
#